data_AF-A0A7S2R035-F1
#
_entry.id   AF-A0A7S2R035-F1
#
_cell.length_a   1.000
_cell.length_b   1.000
_cell.length_c   1.000
_cell.angle_alpha   90.00
_cell.angle_beta   90.00
_cell.angle_gamma   90.00
#
_symmetry.space_group_name_H-M   'P 1'
#
loop_
_entity.id
_entity.type
_entity.pdbx_description
1 polymer ?
#
loop_
_entity_poly.entity_id
_entity_poly.type
_entity_poly.pdbx_seq_one_letter_code
_entity_poly.pdbx_strand_id
1 'polypeptide(L)'
;GVPTFTPSQMLEYFQQRNVLFIGDSTGRRAYATMFAMMNATDWRDVDVDSIDSKKVIDVNKGRRYGEEVCLREERQIYNSTFSEALCRDLPLKIGTEDESKSTPHDHEDGYVRNDGSSTTYIQQSYSHSQKKGKFDYLKSVCYIELHDYFTNLTEKRPTSTSLSQDYDLIVITVGMWDIVRGWDCRNLNDGTRIEDPLVRLNMALSTLQAISSPKLQIAFRTVGSKDFNGEGGNDLSWNMIKSTNDFFASMGKQTSQDKGDMSNNLTIVDWGTVISRRSGNGRRIHGDLPVHYGLEARLLFSQQLMHALILDDQARADN
;
A
#
# COMPACT_ATOMS: atom_id res chain seq x y z
N GLY A 1 20.57 2.03 -9.00
CA GLY A 1 20.28 1.37 -7.71
C GLY A 1 18.99 1.94 -7.15
N VAL A 2 18.36 1.29 -6.17
CA VAL A 2 17.19 1.86 -5.49
C VAL A 2 17.71 2.89 -4.48
N PRO A 3 17.26 4.16 -4.53
CA PRO A 3 17.65 5.17 -3.54
C PRO A 3 17.17 4.77 -2.15
N THR A 4 17.81 5.34 -1.13
CA THR A 4 17.42 5.13 0.27
C THR A 4 16.65 6.35 0.77
N PHE A 5 15.46 6.10 1.28
CA PHE A 5 14.57 7.03 1.93
C PHE A 5 14.53 6.72 3.42
N THR A 6 14.67 7.77 4.23
CA THR A 6 14.49 7.69 5.68
C THR A 6 13.02 7.49 6.03
N PRO A 7 12.71 6.97 7.23
CA PRO A 7 11.32 6.85 7.69
C PRO A 7 10.57 8.19 7.66
N SER A 8 11.24 9.30 8.00
CA SER A 8 10.64 10.64 7.96
C SER A 8 10.28 11.07 6.53
N GLN A 9 11.10 10.74 5.52
CA GLN A 9 10.78 11.06 4.12
C GLN A 9 9.59 10.25 3.61
N MET A 10 9.51 8.97 4.00
CA MET A 10 8.35 8.14 3.66
C MET A 10 7.09 8.67 4.34
N LEU A 11 7.15 8.97 5.65
CA LEU A 11 6.02 9.56 6.37
C LEU A 11 5.55 10.85 5.68
N GLU A 12 6.49 11.73 5.33
CA GLU A 12 6.18 13.01 4.69
C GLU A 12 5.46 12.86 3.36
N TYR A 13 5.83 11.84 2.58
CA TYR A 13 5.16 11.51 1.34
C TYR A 13 3.77 10.92 1.58
N PHE A 14 3.66 9.87 2.41
CA PHE A 14 2.40 9.14 2.58
C PHE A 14 1.36 9.88 3.43
N GLN A 15 1.76 10.80 4.31
CA GLN A 15 0.80 11.61 5.09
C GLN A 15 -0.03 12.56 4.20
N GLN A 16 0.46 12.88 3.00
CA GLN A 16 -0.25 13.72 2.03
C GLN A 16 -1.24 12.92 1.17
N ARG A 17 -1.25 11.59 1.34
CA ARG A 17 -1.99 10.63 0.53
C ARG A 17 -3.01 9.89 1.39
N ASN A 18 -4.01 9.34 0.74
CA ASN A 18 -4.86 8.32 1.33
C ASN A 18 -4.57 6.99 0.66
N VAL A 19 -3.96 6.10 1.41
CA VAL A 19 -3.34 4.87 0.91
C VAL A 19 -4.16 3.66 1.35
N LEU A 20 -4.44 2.79 0.38
CA LEU A 20 -4.99 1.46 0.60
C LEU A 20 -3.99 0.40 0.13
N PHE A 21 -3.42 -0.36 1.06
CA PHE A 21 -2.67 -1.57 0.72
C PHE A 21 -3.63 -2.73 0.50
N ILE A 22 -3.51 -3.42 -0.63
CA ILE A 22 -4.23 -4.67 -0.88
C ILE A 22 -3.22 -5.78 -1.12
N GLY A 23 -3.26 -6.82 -0.30
CA GLY A 23 -2.21 -7.83 -0.34
C GLY A 23 -2.49 -9.07 0.48
N ASP A 24 -1.69 -10.09 0.26
CA ASP A 24 -1.77 -11.34 1.01
C ASP A 24 -0.99 -11.25 2.34
N SER A 25 -0.62 -12.37 2.97
CA SER A 25 0.21 -12.37 4.17
C SER A 25 1.59 -11.75 3.98
N THR A 26 2.17 -11.78 2.77
CA THR A 26 3.40 -11.06 2.42
C THR A 26 3.15 -9.55 2.37
N GLY A 27 2.03 -9.14 1.76
CA GLY A 27 1.58 -7.75 1.68
C GLY A 27 1.31 -7.15 3.05
N ARG A 28 0.58 -7.88 3.90
CA ARG A 28 0.29 -7.50 5.30
C ARG A 28 1.54 -7.18 6.09
N ARG A 29 2.58 -8.02 5.96
CA ARG A 29 3.85 -7.83 6.66
C ARG A 29 4.61 -6.62 6.15
N ALA A 30 4.66 -6.43 4.83
CA ALA A 30 5.26 -5.24 4.23
C ALA A 30 4.54 -3.96 4.70
N TYR A 31 3.20 -3.94 4.63
CA TYR A 31 2.36 -2.86 5.15
C TYR A 31 2.66 -2.57 6.62
N ALA A 32 2.62 -3.59 7.49
CA ALA A 32 2.80 -3.40 8.93
C ALA A 32 4.21 -2.90 9.28
N THR A 33 5.24 -3.42 8.60
CA THR A 33 6.63 -2.97 8.75
C THR A 33 6.75 -1.50 8.37
N MET A 34 6.18 -1.12 7.23
CA MET A 34 6.27 0.23 6.69
C MET A 34 5.51 1.23 7.56
N PHE A 35 4.30 0.86 8.03
CA PHE A 35 3.54 1.67 8.98
C PHE A 35 4.30 1.87 10.29
N ALA A 36 4.82 0.79 10.89
CA ALA A 36 5.56 0.86 12.15
C ALA A 36 6.83 1.72 12.00
N MET A 37 7.55 1.59 10.90
CA MET A 37 8.73 2.40 10.59
C MET A 37 8.40 3.89 10.49
N MET A 38 7.33 4.26 9.76
CA MET A 38 6.91 5.67 9.62
C MET A 38 6.38 6.26 10.93
N ASN A 39 5.94 5.41 11.87
CA ASN A 39 5.40 5.81 13.17
C ASN A 39 6.38 5.59 14.34
N ALA A 40 7.65 5.29 14.03
CA ALA A 40 8.69 5.11 15.04
C ALA A 40 8.95 6.43 15.79
N THR A 41 9.19 6.32 17.10
CA THR A 41 9.47 7.50 17.95
C THR A 41 10.80 8.18 17.60
N ASP A 42 11.80 7.39 17.23
CA ASP A 42 13.07 7.87 16.68
C ASP A 42 13.23 7.31 15.26
N TRP A 43 13.07 8.17 14.26
CA TRP A 43 13.21 7.77 12.85
C TRP A 43 14.66 7.59 12.42
N ARG A 44 15.63 8.04 13.21
CA ARG A 44 17.08 7.88 12.94
C ARG A 44 17.60 6.54 13.46
N ASP A 45 16.98 6.03 14.52
CA ASP A 45 17.33 4.76 15.15
C ASP A 45 16.05 3.95 15.45
N VAL A 46 15.48 3.39 14.39
CA VAL A 46 14.26 2.58 14.50
C VAL A 46 14.62 1.22 15.09
N ASP A 47 14.13 0.96 16.30
CA ASP A 47 14.28 -0.35 16.94
C ASP A 47 13.72 -1.48 16.07
N VAL A 48 14.54 -2.50 15.83
CA VAL A 48 14.20 -3.64 14.95
C VAL A 48 12.98 -4.39 15.46
N ASP A 49 12.86 -4.58 16.78
CA ASP A 49 11.73 -5.31 17.36
C ASP A 49 10.40 -4.55 17.17
N SER A 50 10.46 -3.21 17.17
CA SER A 50 9.31 -2.33 16.92
C SER A 50 8.73 -2.45 15.50
N ILE A 51 9.50 -2.93 14.54
CA ILE A 51 9.07 -3.09 13.14
C ILE A 51 9.00 -4.56 12.67
N ASP A 52 9.61 -5.49 13.42
CA ASP A 52 9.71 -6.89 12.99
C ASP A 52 9.11 -7.93 13.94
N SER A 53 8.72 -7.54 15.15
CA SER A 53 8.12 -8.51 16.08
C SER A 53 6.83 -9.12 15.50
N LYS A 54 6.53 -10.37 15.87
CA LYS A 54 5.29 -11.06 15.45
C LYS A 54 4.02 -10.25 15.80
N LYS A 55 4.03 -9.48 16.89
CA LYS A 55 2.90 -8.61 17.26
C LYS A 55 2.62 -7.53 16.20
N VAL A 56 3.68 -7.03 15.56
CA VAL A 56 3.60 -6.02 14.51
C VAL A 56 3.27 -6.68 13.18
N ILE A 57 4.11 -7.63 12.75
CA ILE A 57 4.07 -8.14 11.38
C ILE A 57 3.02 -9.22 11.20
N ASP A 58 2.55 -9.87 12.27
CA ASP A 58 1.47 -10.86 12.29
C ASP A 58 0.18 -10.31 12.92
N VAL A 59 -0.01 -8.98 12.88
CA VAL A 59 -1.29 -8.33 13.23
C VAL A 59 -2.46 -9.01 12.52
N ASN A 60 -3.53 -9.29 13.26
CA ASN A 60 -4.73 -10.03 12.86
C ASN A 60 -4.52 -11.47 12.38
N LYS A 61 -3.29 -12.03 12.43
CA LYS A 61 -3.08 -13.44 12.09
C LYS A 61 -3.67 -14.35 13.16
N GLY A 62 -4.85 -14.92 12.86
CA GLY A 62 -5.50 -15.96 13.67
C GLY A 62 -5.90 -15.50 15.08
N ARG A 63 -6.20 -14.21 15.27
CA ARG A 63 -6.63 -13.59 16.55
C ARG A 63 -5.66 -13.75 17.74
N ARG A 64 -4.46 -14.31 17.54
CA ARG A 64 -3.53 -14.65 18.63
C ARG A 64 -2.82 -13.46 19.28
N TYR A 65 -2.77 -12.31 18.60
CA TYR A 65 -1.97 -11.15 19.02
C TYR A 65 -2.81 -9.88 19.22
N GLY A 66 -4.12 -10.04 19.46
CA GLY A 66 -5.09 -8.95 19.42
C GLY A 66 -5.73 -8.84 18.03
N GLU A 67 -7.02 -8.52 18.00
CA GLU A 67 -7.76 -8.26 16.78
C GLU A 67 -7.90 -6.74 16.65
N GLU A 68 -7.11 -6.15 15.75
CA GLU A 68 -7.32 -4.78 15.31
C GLU A 68 -8.41 -4.82 14.24
N VAL A 69 -9.66 -4.67 14.68
CA VAL A 69 -10.78 -4.54 13.75
C VAL A 69 -10.81 -3.08 13.29
N CYS A 70 -10.77 -2.85 11.98
CA CYS A 70 -11.21 -1.56 11.45
C CYS A 70 -12.67 -1.37 11.92
N LEU A 71 -12.97 -0.38 12.77
CA LEU A 71 -14.35 -0.08 13.27
C LEU A 71 -14.87 1.34 12.91
N ARG A 72 -14.03 2.13 12.26
CA ARG A 72 -14.31 3.42 11.62
C ARG A 72 -15.33 3.34 10.47
N GLU A 73 -16.61 3.61 10.75
CA GLU A 73 -17.70 3.64 9.75
C GLU A 73 -17.42 4.59 8.57
N GLU A 74 -16.55 5.58 8.76
CA GLU A 74 -16.17 6.51 7.69
C GLU A 74 -15.21 5.93 6.65
N ARG A 75 -14.68 4.72 6.86
CA ARG A 75 -13.88 4.00 5.86
C ARG A 75 -14.79 3.07 5.10
N GLN A 76 -14.73 3.05 3.77
CA GLN A 76 -15.69 2.24 2.98
C GLN A 76 -15.26 0.78 2.77
N ILE A 77 -14.15 0.37 3.39
CA ILE A 77 -13.55 -0.96 3.21
C ILE A 77 -14.42 -2.10 3.78
N TYR A 78 -15.41 -1.79 4.63
CA TYR A 78 -16.24 -2.77 5.36
C TYR A 78 -17.18 -3.57 4.49
N ASN A 79 -17.59 -3.00 3.35
CA ASN A 79 -18.57 -3.67 2.51
C ASN A 79 -17.90 -4.58 1.47
N SER A 80 -16.67 -4.99 1.77
CA SER A 80 -15.88 -5.91 0.96
C SER A 80 -16.04 -7.35 1.47
N THR A 81 -15.86 -8.32 0.59
CA THR A 81 -15.89 -9.76 0.90
C THR A 81 -14.68 -10.23 1.72
N PHE A 82 -13.79 -9.31 2.10
CA PHE A 82 -12.53 -9.64 2.75
C PHE A 82 -12.68 -9.71 4.27
N SER A 83 -12.15 -10.78 4.85
CA SER A 83 -12.28 -11.09 6.29
C SER A 83 -11.31 -10.33 7.19
N GLU A 84 -10.31 -9.65 6.63
CA GLU A 84 -9.27 -8.96 7.40
C GLU A 84 -8.97 -7.59 6.77
N ALA A 85 -9.34 -6.52 7.48
CA ALA A 85 -9.00 -5.14 7.15
C ALA A 85 -8.41 -4.42 8.37
N LEU A 86 -7.45 -3.52 8.13
CA LEU A 86 -6.83 -2.66 9.14
C LEU A 86 -7.03 -1.21 8.71
N CYS A 87 -7.37 -0.34 9.66
CA CYS A 87 -7.57 1.08 9.37
C CYS A 87 -6.73 1.93 10.31
N ARG A 88 -5.74 2.59 9.75
CA ARG A 88 -4.75 3.36 10.49
C ARG A 88 -4.62 4.76 9.90
N ASP A 89 -4.26 5.70 10.76
CA ASP A 89 -3.89 7.05 10.37
C ASP A 89 -2.40 7.22 10.59
N LEU A 90 -1.72 7.83 9.62
CA LEU A 90 -0.37 8.32 9.84
C LEU A 90 -0.41 9.57 10.72
N PRO A 91 0.61 9.76 11.59
CA PRO A 91 0.71 10.98 12.34
C PRO A 91 0.88 12.14 11.37
N LEU A 92 0.09 13.20 11.57
CA LEU A 92 0.36 14.45 10.89
C LEU A 92 1.67 14.98 11.47
N LYS A 93 2.64 15.27 10.61
CA LYS A 93 3.76 16.13 10.96
C LYS A 93 3.10 17.46 11.33
N ILE A 94 2.93 17.71 12.63
CA ILE A 94 2.57 19.02 13.14
C ILE A 94 3.66 19.90 12.55
N GLY A 95 3.30 20.67 11.52
CA GLY A 95 4.19 21.69 11.00
C GLY A 95 4.66 22.40 12.24
N THR A 96 5.96 22.43 12.48
CA THR A 96 6.54 23.26 13.53
C THR A 96 5.94 24.62 13.29
N GLU A 97 4.85 24.92 14.01
CA GLU A 97 4.15 26.18 13.90
C GLU A 97 5.27 27.17 14.10
N ASP A 98 5.45 28.01 13.08
CA ASP A 98 6.54 28.94 12.99
C ASP A 98 6.92 29.39 14.40
N GLU A 99 8.10 28.99 14.89
CA GLU A 99 8.81 29.67 15.99
C GLU A 99 9.16 31.12 15.57
N SER A 100 8.45 31.69 14.59
CA SER A 100 8.40 33.11 14.33
C SER A 100 7.70 33.80 15.48
N LYS A 101 8.55 34.27 16.41
CA LYS A 101 8.38 35.55 17.08
C LYS A 101 7.15 35.67 17.98
N SER A 102 7.08 34.87 19.04
CA SER A 102 6.68 35.47 20.32
C SER A 102 7.84 36.35 20.80
N THR A 103 7.84 37.60 20.34
CA THR A 103 8.60 38.65 21.02
C THR A 103 8.22 38.64 22.49
N PRO A 104 9.18 38.61 23.43
CA PRO A 104 8.87 38.76 24.84
C PRO A 104 8.31 40.18 25.03
N HIS A 105 6.98 40.29 25.12
CA HIS A 105 6.37 41.46 25.70
C HIS A 105 6.44 41.29 27.22
N ASP A 106 7.46 41.90 27.80
CA ASP A 106 7.49 42.23 29.22
C ASP A 106 6.25 43.07 29.52
N HIS A 107 5.28 42.49 30.22
CA HIS A 107 4.20 43.24 30.85
C HIS A 107 4.02 42.74 32.29
N GLU A 108 4.31 43.67 33.19
CA GLU A 108 4.14 43.60 34.64
C GLU A 108 2.73 43.21 35.08
N ASP A 109 2.69 42.42 36.15
CA ASP A 109 1.76 42.42 37.29
C ASP A 109 0.27 42.71 37.04
N GLY A 110 -0.53 41.63 37.11
CA GLY A 110 -1.98 41.72 37.25
C GLY A 110 -2.57 40.43 37.81
N TYR A 111 -2.65 40.34 39.14
CA TYR A 111 -3.43 39.31 39.85
C TYR A 111 -4.91 39.40 39.43
N VAL A 112 -5.43 38.40 38.71
CA VAL A 112 -6.88 38.25 38.47
C VAL A 112 -7.33 36.82 38.75
N ARG A 113 -8.41 36.75 39.53
CA ARG A 113 -9.07 35.58 40.10
C ARG A 113 -9.64 34.63 39.06
N ASN A 114 -9.65 33.35 39.45
CA ASN A 114 -10.53 32.29 38.95
C ASN A 114 -11.98 32.79 38.83
N ASP A 115 -12.54 32.68 37.63
CA ASP A 115 -13.98 32.50 37.45
C ASP A 115 -14.25 31.55 36.28
N GLY A 116 -15.25 30.68 36.47
CA GLY A 116 -15.50 29.47 35.69
C GLY A 116 -15.48 29.66 34.18
N SER A 117 -14.47 29.10 33.54
CA SER A 117 -14.35 29.07 32.08
C SER A 117 -15.17 27.90 31.53
N SER A 118 -16.36 28.23 31.04
CA SER A 118 -17.11 27.43 30.09
C SER A 118 -16.22 27.15 28.88
N THR A 119 -15.77 25.91 28.72
CA THR A 119 -15.05 25.43 27.55
C THR A 119 -15.98 25.51 26.34
N THR A 120 -15.99 26.67 25.69
CA THR A 120 -16.59 26.85 24.38
C THR A 120 -15.76 26.02 23.41
N TYR A 121 -16.24 24.80 23.12
CA TYR A 121 -15.75 24.02 21.98
C TYR A 121 -16.01 24.86 20.74
N ILE A 122 -14.96 25.52 20.25
CA ILE A 122 -14.96 26.11 18.92
C ILE A 122 -15.09 24.92 17.96
N GLN A 123 -16.32 24.62 17.56
CA GLN A 123 -16.59 23.87 16.33
C GLN A 123 -16.06 24.74 15.19
N GLN A 124 -14.75 24.65 14.94
CA GLN A 124 -14.20 25.03 13.67
C GLN A 124 -14.97 24.20 12.64
N SER A 125 -15.79 24.88 11.86
CA SER A 125 -16.42 24.34 10.67
C SER A 125 -15.29 24.03 9.69
N TYR A 126 -14.60 22.91 9.91
CA TYR A 126 -13.64 22.37 8.98
C TYR A 126 -14.42 22.11 7.71
N SER A 127 -14.12 22.92 6.70
CA SER A 127 -14.29 22.57 5.29
C SER A 127 -14.02 21.08 5.14
N HIS A 128 -14.95 20.33 4.54
CA HIS A 128 -14.86 18.89 4.28
C HIS A 128 -13.75 18.53 3.27
N SER A 129 -12.60 19.21 3.32
CA SER A 129 -11.38 18.74 2.66
C SER A 129 -11.09 17.34 3.19
N GLN A 130 -11.05 16.35 2.30
CA GLN A 130 -10.80 14.97 2.65
C GLN A 130 -9.55 14.88 3.52
N LYS A 131 -9.72 14.42 4.76
CA LYS A 131 -8.62 14.17 5.68
C LYS A 131 -7.61 13.24 4.99
N LYS A 132 -6.36 13.71 4.88
CA LYS A 132 -5.22 12.94 4.36
C LYS A 132 -4.56 12.11 5.46
N GLY A 133 -3.68 11.20 5.07
CA GLY A 133 -2.92 10.35 5.98
C GLY A 133 -3.62 9.04 6.33
N LYS A 134 -4.69 8.67 5.62
CA LYS A 134 -5.26 7.32 5.70
C LYS A 134 -4.21 6.31 5.23
N PHE A 135 -3.96 5.24 5.99
CA PHE A 135 -2.99 4.21 5.64
C PHE A 135 -3.54 2.84 6.00
N ASP A 136 -4.49 2.38 5.18
CA ASP A 136 -5.31 1.22 5.46
C ASP A 136 -4.77 -0.02 4.76
N TYR A 137 -5.18 -1.20 5.23
CA TYR A 137 -4.86 -2.48 4.62
C TYR A 137 -6.11 -3.32 4.43
N LEU A 138 -6.17 -4.00 3.29
CA LEU A 138 -7.21 -4.93 2.92
C LEU A 138 -6.56 -6.26 2.48
N LYS A 139 -6.93 -7.35 3.13
CA LYS A 139 -6.42 -8.65 2.75
C LYS A 139 -7.00 -9.08 1.41
N SER A 140 -6.14 -9.50 0.49
CA SER A 140 -6.52 -10.28 -0.70
C SER A 140 -5.43 -11.30 -0.95
N VAL A 141 -5.81 -12.55 -1.15
CA VAL A 141 -4.90 -13.68 -1.27
C VAL A 141 -4.49 -13.91 -2.72
N CYS A 142 -5.42 -13.75 -3.65
CA CYS A 142 -5.29 -14.20 -5.04
C CYS A 142 -5.63 -13.08 -6.03
N TYR A 143 -5.04 -13.11 -7.23
CA TYR A 143 -5.37 -12.14 -8.28
C TYR A 143 -6.85 -12.11 -8.66
N ILE A 144 -7.52 -13.25 -8.61
CA ILE A 144 -8.95 -13.34 -8.94
C ILE A 144 -9.84 -12.59 -7.96
N GLU A 145 -9.45 -12.54 -6.68
CA GLU A 145 -10.17 -11.78 -5.67
C GLU A 145 -10.04 -10.27 -5.92
N LEU A 146 -8.90 -9.81 -6.43
CA LEU A 146 -8.75 -8.41 -6.85
C LEU A 146 -9.68 -8.09 -8.01
N HIS A 147 -9.68 -8.94 -9.05
CA HIS A 147 -10.57 -8.78 -10.19
C HIS A 147 -12.03 -8.68 -9.71
N ASP A 148 -12.50 -9.65 -8.93
CA ASP A 148 -13.87 -9.70 -8.43
C ASP A 148 -14.20 -8.48 -7.56
N TYR A 149 -13.28 -8.06 -6.69
CA TYR A 149 -13.49 -6.89 -5.84
C TYR A 149 -13.76 -5.64 -6.68
N PHE A 150 -12.89 -5.36 -7.65
CA PHE A 150 -12.99 -4.14 -8.45
C PHE A 150 -14.11 -4.20 -9.48
N THR A 151 -14.38 -5.35 -10.10
CA THR A 151 -15.52 -5.55 -11.00
C THR A 151 -16.85 -5.35 -10.25
N ASN A 152 -16.97 -5.89 -9.03
CA ASN A 152 -18.18 -5.67 -8.22
C ASN A 152 -18.34 -4.19 -7.82
N LEU A 153 -17.23 -3.48 -7.56
CA LEU A 153 -17.28 -2.04 -7.28
C LEU A 153 -17.76 -1.23 -8.49
N THR A 154 -17.31 -1.55 -9.69
CA THR A 154 -17.69 -0.82 -10.91
C THR A 154 -19.10 -1.16 -11.38
N GLU A 155 -19.50 -2.43 -11.38
CA GLU A 155 -20.76 -2.88 -11.97
C GLU A 155 -21.95 -2.80 -11.02
N LYS A 156 -21.77 -3.19 -9.76
CA LYS A 156 -22.91 -3.42 -8.83
C LYS A 156 -23.18 -2.24 -7.91
N ARG A 157 -22.27 -1.28 -7.81
CA ARG A 157 -22.42 -0.13 -6.88
C ARG A 157 -22.05 1.22 -7.50
N PRO A 158 -22.66 1.61 -8.65
CA PRO A 158 -22.35 2.90 -9.29
C PRO A 158 -22.70 4.12 -8.41
N THR A 159 -23.55 3.96 -7.39
CA THR A 159 -23.96 5.02 -6.45
C THR A 159 -23.22 5.02 -5.12
N SER A 160 -22.44 3.98 -4.79
CA SER A 160 -21.51 4.09 -3.65
C SER A 160 -20.34 4.93 -4.11
N THR A 161 -20.18 6.09 -3.47
CA THR A 161 -18.95 6.89 -3.39
C THR A 161 -17.72 6.11 -3.88
N SER A 162 -17.16 6.54 -5.01
CA SER A 162 -16.12 5.78 -5.70
C SER A 162 -14.90 5.61 -4.80
N LEU A 163 -14.20 4.47 -4.90
CA LEU A 163 -12.96 4.22 -4.13
C LEU A 163 -11.93 5.36 -4.26
N SER A 164 -11.93 6.04 -5.41
CA SER A 164 -11.13 7.24 -5.72
C SER A 164 -11.51 8.49 -4.91
N GLN A 165 -12.63 8.46 -4.19
CA GLN A 165 -12.97 9.47 -3.19
C GLN A 165 -12.21 9.19 -1.90
N ASP A 166 -12.15 7.95 -1.44
CA ASP A 166 -11.50 7.66 -0.17
C ASP A 166 -9.99 7.58 -0.26
N TYR A 167 -9.48 7.08 -1.37
CA TYR A 167 -8.07 6.80 -1.59
C TYR A 167 -7.58 7.46 -2.89
N ASP A 168 -6.36 7.96 -2.85
CA ASP A 168 -5.65 8.49 -4.02
C ASP A 168 -4.44 7.60 -4.40
N LEU A 169 -4.16 6.59 -3.58
CA LEU A 169 -3.13 5.59 -3.84
C LEU A 169 -3.61 4.20 -3.38
N ILE A 170 -3.53 3.23 -4.29
CA ILE A 170 -3.68 1.80 -3.97
C ILE A 170 -2.35 1.10 -4.21
N VAL A 171 -1.90 0.29 -3.25
CA VAL A 171 -0.68 -0.52 -3.38
C VAL A 171 -1.05 -2.00 -3.43
N ILE A 172 -0.83 -2.64 -4.57
CA ILE A 172 -1.18 -4.05 -4.80
C ILE A 172 0.04 -4.94 -4.56
N THR A 173 -0.10 -5.92 -3.66
CA THR A 173 0.98 -6.82 -3.20
C THR A 173 0.54 -8.28 -3.09
N VAL A 174 -0.27 -8.76 -4.02
CA VAL A 174 -0.75 -10.15 -4.08
C VAL A 174 0.13 -11.04 -4.98
N GLY A 175 -0.22 -12.32 -5.10
CA GLY A 175 0.25 -13.21 -6.18
C GLY A 175 1.22 -14.31 -5.77
N MET A 176 1.80 -14.26 -4.56
CA MET A 176 2.64 -15.37 -4.08
C MET A 176 1.82 -16.65 -3.88
N TRP A 177 0.56 -16.52 -3.46
CA TRP A 177 -0.34 -17.67 -3.30
C TRP A 177 -0.79 -18.26 -4.63
N ASP A 178 -0.95 -17.45 -5.69
CA ASP A 178 -1.20 -17.97 -7.04
C ASP A 178 -0.09 -18.92 -7.52
N ILE A 179 1.15 -18.70 -7.06
CA ILE A 179 2.30 -19.55 -7.37
C ILE A 179 2.33 -20.79 -6.47
N VAL A 180 2.33 -20.60 -5.16
CA VAL A 180 2.66 -21.68 -4.20
C VAL A 180 1.46 -22.48 -3.73
N ARG A 181 0.26 -21.93 -3.88
CA ARG A 181 -1.03 -22.52 -3.53
C ARG A 181 -2.09 -22.17 -4.58
N GLY A 182 -1.71 -22.25 -5.87
CA GLY A 182 -2.60 -21.87 -6.96
C GLY A 182 -3.95 -22.59 -6.98
N TRP A 183 -4.11 -23.72 -6.28
CA TRP A 183 -5.37 -24.42 -6.10
C TRP A 183 -6.40 -23.67 -5.23
N ASP A 184 -5.95 -22.90 -4.22
CA ASP A 184 -6.83 -22.04 -3.44
C ASP A 184 -7.34 -20.84 -4.26
N CYS A 185 -6.61 -20.47 -5.32
CA CYS A 185 -6.88 -19.28 -6.13
C CYS A 185 -7.70 -19.54 -7.40
N ARG A 186 -8.28 -20.74 -7.58
CA ARG A 186 -8.91 -21.12 -8.86
C ARG A 186 -10.35 -20.69 -9.01
N ASN A 187 -11.05 -20.46 -7.90
CA ASN A 187 -12.50 -20.28 -7.90
C ASN A 187 -12.88 -18.81 -7.91
N LEU A 188 -13.78 -18.46 -8.82
CA LEU A 188 -14.53 -17.22 -8.82
C LEU A 188 -15.73 -17.32 -7.88
N ASN A 189 -16.27 -16.17 -7.48
CA ASN A 189 -17.48 -16.10 -6.65
C ASN A 189 -18.74 -16.65 -7.34
N ASP A 190 -18.74 -16.75 -8.67
CA ASP A 190 -19.84 -17.31 -9.48
C ASP A 190 -19.75 -18.84 -9.67
N GLY A 191 -18.74 -19.49 -9.08
CA GLY A 191 -18.46 -20.91 -9.24
C GLY A 191 -17.64 -21.27 -10.49
N THR A 192 -17.29 -20.30 -11.33
CA THR A 192 -16.39 -20.50 -12.47
C THR A 192 -14.97 -20.75 -11.97
N ARG A 193 -14.24 -21.64 -12.66
CA ARG A 193 -12.88 -22.02 -12.29
C ARG A 193 -11.88 -21.59 -13.35
N ILE A 194 -10.92 -20.76 -12.96
CA ILE A 194 -9.80 -20.33 -13.81
C ILE A 194 -8.54 -21.02 -13.31
N GLU A 195 -8.06 -22.03 -14.04
CA GLU A 195 -6.88 -22.81 -13.65
C GLU A 195 -5.58 -22.00 -13.76
N ASP A 196 -5.46 -21.20 -14.82
CA ASP A 196 -4.20 -20.59 -15.20
C ASP A 196 -3.92 -19.30 -14.39
N PRO A 197 -2.87 -19.29 -13.54
CA PRO A 197 -2.44 -18.08 -12.82
C PRO A 197 -2.09 -16.90 -13.72
N LEU A 198 -1.61 -17.11 -14.94
CA LEU A 198 -1.33 -16.01 -15.87
C LEU A 198 -2.62 -15.36 -16.38
N VAL A 199 -3.68 -16.15 -16.60
CA VAL A 199 -5.00 -15.61 -16.95
C VAL A 199 -5.54 -14.75 -15.80
N ARG A 200 -5.46 -15.24 -14.55
CA ARG A 200 -5.90 -14.48 -13.37
C ARG A 200 -5.11 -13.18 -13.19
N LEU A 201 -3.78 -13.23 -13.36
CA LEU A 201 -2.92 -12.05 -13.35
C LEU A 201 -3.36 -11.02 -14.41
N ASN A 202 -3.56 -11.46 -15.66
CA ASN A 202 -3.94 -10.57 -16.74
C ASN A 202 -5.32 -9.95 -16.51
N MET A 203 -6.30 -10.72 -16.01
CA MET A 203 -7.60 -10.18 -15.60
C MET A 203 -7.47 -9.10 -14.53
N ALA A 204 -6.65 -9.34 -13.49
CA ALA A 204 -6.40 -8.35 -12.46
C ALA A 204 -5.74 -7.07 -13.04
N LEU A 205 -4.71 -7.21 -13.89
CA LEU A 205 -4.03 -6.08 -14.52
C LEU A 205 -4.98 -5.25 -15.40
N SER A 206 -5.81 -5.88 -16.23
CA SER A 206 -6.82 -5.19 -17.04
C SER A 206 -7.84 -4.46 -16.18
N THR A 207 -8.32 -5.07 -15.10
CA THR A 207 -9.25 -4.42 -14.17
C THR A 207 -8.60 -3.23 -13.46
N LEU A 208 -7.36 -3.38 -12.98
CA LEU A 208 -6.63 -2.29 -12.32
C LEU A 208 -6.38 -1.11 -13.27
N GLN A 209 -6.05 -1.39 -14.53
CA GLN A 209 -5.94 -0.35 -15.56
C GLN A 209 -7.27 0.40 -15.73
N ALA A 210 -8.38 -0.34 -15.87
CA ALA A 210 -9.71 0.23 -16.10
C ALA A 210 -10.23 1.11 -14.95
N ILE A 211 -9.80 0.87 -13.70
CA ILE A 211 -10.20 1.68 -12.55
C ILE A 211 -9.20 2.81 -12.22
N SER A 212 -7.97 2.72 -12.74
CA SER A 212 -6.97 3.77 -12.54
C SER A 212 -7.45 5.07 -13.17
N SER A 213 -7.09 6.20 -12.59
CA SER A 213 -7.51 7.51 -13.10
C SER A 213 -6.54 8.60 -12.63
N PRO A 214 -6.61 9.82 -13.18
CA PRO A 214 -5.78 10.93 -12.68
C PRO A 214 -5.94 11.20 -11.17
N LYS A 215 -7.07 10.80 -10.56
CA LYS A 215 -7.32 10.94 -9.11
C LYS A 215 -6.97 9.70 -8.29
N LEU A 216 -6.71 8.56 -8.93
CA LEU A 216 -6.43 7.29 -8.27
C LEU A 216 -5.21 6.65 -8.89
N GLN A 217 -4.07 6.78 -8.21
CA GLN A 217 -2.85 6.06 -8.55
C GLN A 217 -2.92 4.62 -8.03
N ILE A 218 -2.41 3.68 -8.81
CA ILE A 218 -2.27 2.30 -8.39
C ILE A 218 -0.82 1.86 -8.60
N ALA A 219 -0.15 1.44 -7.53
CA ALA A 219 1.18 0.85 -7.60
C ALA A 219 1.06 -0.68 -7.53
N PHE A 220 1.44 -1.36 -8.62
CA PHE A 220 1.39 -2.82 -8.73
C PHE A 220 2.77 -3.44 -8.50
N ARG A 221 2.91 -4.22 -7.43
CA ARG A 221 4.14 -4.97 -7.14
C ARG A 221 4.16 -6.29 -7.91
N THR A 222 5.22 -6.55 -8.66
CA THR A 222 5.44 -7.87 -9.27
C THR A 222 5.61 -8.96 -8.19
N VAL A 223 5.29 -10.21 -8.51
CA VAL A 223 5.44 -11.34 -7.58
C VAL A 223 6.93 -11.59 -7.26
N GLY A 224 7.20 -12.11 -6.06
CA GLY A 224 8.52 -12.64 -5.72
C GLY A 224 8.71 -14.08 -6.23
N SER A 225 9.85 -14.67 -5.89
CA SER A 225 10.13 -16.10 -6.15
C SER A 225 10.34 -16.86 -4.83
N LYS A 226 9.75 -18.06 -4.73
CA LYS A 226 9.95 -18.95 -3.59
C LYS A 226 11.30 -19.67 -3.68
N ASP A 227 11.66 -20.15 -4.87
CA ASP A 227 12.79 -21.05 -5.09
C ASP A 227 13.53 -20.64 -6.38
N PHE A 228 14.42 -19.64 -6.31
CA PHE A 228 15.23 -19.26 -7.46
C PHE A 228 16.41 -20.24 -7.62
N ASN A 229 16.23 -21.27 -8.45
CA ASN A 229 17.26 -22.25 -8.77
C ASN A 229 18.21 -21.82 -9.93
N GLY A 230 18.13 -20.57 -10.38
CA GLY A 230 18.98 -20.02 -11.46
C GLY A 230 18.17 -19.35 -12.59
N GLU A 231 18.86 -18.54 -13.41
CA GLU A 231 18.30 -17.92 -14.61
C GLU A 231 18.07 -19.03 -15.66
N GLY A 232 16.82 -19.42 -15.91
CA GLY A 232 16.49 -20.37 -16.99
C GLY A 232 15.43 -21.44 -16.69
N GLY A 233 14.87 -21.50 -15.48
CA GLY A 233 13.73 -22.37 -15.21
C GLY A 233 12.42 -21.77 -15.75
N ASN A 234 11.58 -22.59 -16.36
CA ASN A 234 10.15 -22.33 -16.64
C ASN A 234 9.36 -22.24 -15.31
N ASP A 235 9.85 -21.42 -14.37
CA ASP A 235 9.21 -21.16 -13.10
C ASP A 235 8.07 -20.19 -13.35
N LEU A 236 6.89 -20.58 -12.89
CA LEU A 236 5.68 -19.79 -12.97
C LEU A 236 5.90 -18.37 -12.43
N SER A 237 6.72 -18.19 -11.38
CA SER A 237 7.02 -16.86 -10.84
C SER A 237 7.65 -15.93 -11.88
N TRP A 238 8.59 -16.44 -12.69
CA TRP A 238 9.22 -15.66 -13.77
C TRP A 238 8.28 -15.37 -14.92
N ASN A 239 7.42 -16.32 -15.29
CA ASN A 239 6.42 -16.08 -16.31
C ASN A 239 5.46 -14.95 -15.88
N MET A 240 5.08 -14.90 -14.61
CA MET A 240 4.23 -13.84 -14.05
C MET A 240 4.96 -12.48 -13.97
N ILE A 241 6.23 -12.45 -13.54
CA ILE A 241 7.06 -11.24 -13.56
C ILE A 241 7.18 -10.71 -14.99
N LYS A 242 7.54 -11.57 -15.94
CA LYS A 242 7.66 -11.21 -17.36
C LYS A 242 6.34 -10.70 -17.92
N SER A 243 5.23 -11.41 -17.68
CA SER A 243 3.90 -10.99 -18.16
C SER A 243 3.50 -9.62 -17.61
N THR A 244 3.82 -9.33 -16.35
CA THR A 244 3.58 -8.00 -15.75
C THR A 244 4.45 -6.94 -16.42
N ASN A 245 5.75 -7.19 -16.58
CA ASN A 245 6.66 -6.24 -17.22
C ASN A 245 6.27 -5.95 -18.68
N ASP A 246 5.88 -6.99 -19.43
CA ASP A 246 5.40 -6.86 -20.82
C ASP A 246 4.12 -6.02 -20.89
N PHE A 247 3.18 -6.23 -19.95
CA PHE A 247 1.95 -5.43 -19.84
C PHE A 247 2.27 -3.93 -19.65
N PHE A 248 3.09 -3.57 -18.67
CA PHE A 248 3.46 -2.17 -18.42
C PHE A 248 4.29 -1.54 -19.56
N ALA A 249 5.19 -2.31 -20.18
CA ALA A 249 5.93 -1.86 -21.36
C ALA A 249 5.00 -1.60 -22.56
N SER A 250 3.95 -2.41 -22.72
CA SER A 250 2.94 -2.19 -23.77
C SER A 250 2.09 -0.94 -23.50
N MET A 251 1.75 -0.68 -22.24
CA MET A 251 0.98 0.50 -21.82
C MET A 251 1.73 1.80 -22.13
N GLY A 252 3.03 1.89 -21.78
CA GLY A 252 3.84 3.07 -22.06
C GLY A 252 3.99 3.38 -23.57
N LYS A 253 3.97 2.33 -24.41
CA LYS A 253 3.99 2.50 -25.88
C LYS A 253 2.67 3.06 -26.42
N GLN A 254 1.53 2.61 -25.87
CA GLN A 254 0.20 3.12 -26.26
C GLN A 254 0.06 4.61 -25.92
N THR A 255 0.42 5.01 -24.68
CA THR A 255 0.35 6.41 -24.26
C THR A 255 1.23 7.34 -25.10
N SER A 256 2.36 6.85 -25.61
CA SER A 256 3.23 7.64 -26.49
C SER A 256 2.64 7.88 -27.88
N GLN A 257 1.76 6.99 -28.35
CA GLN A 257 1.09 7.09 -29.65
C GLN A 257 -0.18 7.94 -29.55
N ASP A 258 -0.94 7.76 -28.47
CA ASP A 258 -2.16 8.51 -28.17
C ASP A 258 -1.81 9.77 -27.36
N LYS A 259 -1.24 10.77 -28.04
CA LYS A 259 -0.68 12.04 -27.52
C LYS A 259 -1.58 12.92 -26.61
N GLY A 260 -2.66 12.42 -26.03
CA GLY A 260 -3.58 13.25 -25.24
C GLY A 260 -4.38 12.57 -24.15
N ASP A 261 -4.31 11.25 -23.96
CA ASP A 261 -5.09 10.59 -22.91
C ASP A 261 -4.19 9.81 -21.94
N MET A 262 -3.58 10.52 -21.00
CA MET A 262 -2.96 9.94 -19.80
C MET A 262 -4.04 9.51 -18.79
N SER A 263 -5.06 8.78 -19.25
CA SER A 263 -6.17 8.35 -18.39
C SER A 263 -5.75 7.31 -17.36
N ASN A 264 -4.64 6.60 -17.58
CA ASN A 264 -4.19 5.52 -16.71
C ASN A 264 -3.09 5.98 -15.75
N ASN A 265 -3.36 5.87 -14.45
CA ASN A 265 -2.42 6.19 -13.37
C ASN A 265 -1.98 4.91 -12.66
N LEU A 266 -1.31 4.04 -13.41
CA LEU A 266 -0.88 2.72 -12.96
C LEU A 266 0.65 2.63 -13.06
N THR A 267 1.31 2.36 -11.94
CA THR A 267 2.76 2.30 -11.81
C THR A 267 3.21 0.88 -11.45
N ILE A 268 4.30 0.40 -12.03
CA ILE A 268 4.90 -0.89 -11.66
C ILE A 268 5.98 -0.72 -10.58
N VAL A 269 5.97 -1.62 -9.60
CA VAL A 269 7.08 -1.84 -8.67
C VAL A 269 7.68 -3.20 -8.98
N ASP A 270 8.79 -3.23 -9.73
CA ASP A 270 9.44 -4.47 -10.19
C ASP A 270 10.23 -5.18 -9.09
N TRP A 271 9.51 -5.61 -8.06
CA TRP A 271 9.99 -6.35 -6.92
C TRP A 271 10.63 -7.68 -7.30
N GLY A 272 9.94 -8.47 -8.14
CA GLY A 272 10.33 -9.81 -8.55
C GLY A 272 11.71 -9.86 -9.18
N THR A 273 12.00 -8.99 -10.15
CA THR A 273 13.32 -8.92 -10.77
C THR A 273 14.38 -8.57 -9.74
N VAL A 274 14.13 -7.58 -8.88
CA VAL A 274 15.14 -7.12 -7.90
C VAL A 274 15.40 -8.15 -6.80
N ILE A 275 14.35 -8.80 -6.27
CA ILE A 275 14.49 -9.77 -5.17
C ILE A 275 14.95 -11.15 -5.65
N SER A 276 14.85 -11.46 -6.95
CA SER A 276 15.17 -12.78 -7.50
C SER A 276 16.53 -13.33 -7.05
N ARG A 277 17.58 -12.49 -7.11
CA ARG A 277 18.95 -12.83 -6.71
C ARG A 277 19.12 -13.12 -5.22
N ARG A 278 18.14 -12.72 -4.41
CA ARG A 278 18.05 -12.89 -2.94
C ARG A 278 16.83 -13.75 -2.55
N SER A 279 16.28 -14.50 -3.49
CA SER A 279 15.13 -15.40 -3.28
C SER A 279 15.51 -16.88 -3.28
N GLY A 280 16.71 -17.23 -3.73
CA GLY A 280 17.19 -18.62 -3.77
C GLY A 280 18.53 -18.81 -3.10
N ASN A 281 18.90 -20.09 -2.91
CA ASN A 281 20.18 -20.55 -2.37
C ASN A 281 20.51 -19.96 -0.98
N GLY A 282 21.77 -20.03 -0.56
CA GLY A 282 22.26 -19.45 0.70
C GLY A 282 22.21 -17.92 0.78
N ARG A 283 21.58 -17.24 -0.17
CA ARG A 283 21.41 -15.77 -0.22
C ARG A 283 19.96 -15.35 0.05
N ARG A 284 19.07 -16.30 0.32
CA ARG A 284 17.65 -16.01 0.55
C ARG A 284 17.47 -15.17 1.82
N ILE A 285 16.72 -14.08 1.71
CA ILE A 285 16.29 -13.30 2.89
C ILE A 285 15.08 -13.99 3.53
N HIS A 286 15.34 -14.92 4.45
CA HIS A 286 14.32 -15.77 5.06
C HIS A 286 13.37 -15.00 5.99
N GLY A 287 12.06 -15.27 5.85
CA GLY A 287 11.07 -15.05 6.90
C GLY A 287 10.75 -16.33 7.66
N ASP A 288 9.60 -16.37 8.34
CA ASP A 288 9.14 -17.55 9.09
C ASP A 288 8.63 -18.72 8.22
N LEU A 289 8.30 -18.46 6.95
CA LEU A 289 7.84 -19.46 5.98
C LEU A 289 8.55 -19.26 4.63
N PRO A 290 8.63 -20.28 3.76
CA PRO A 290 9.24 -20.16 2.43
C PRO A 290 8.65 -19.07 1.54
N VAL A 291 7.42 -18.64 1.78
CA VAL A 291 6.76 -17.57 1.00
C VAL A 291 6.95 -16.19 1.61
N HIS A 292 7.36 -16.13 2.89
CA HIS A 292 7.56 -14.89 3.60
C HIS A 292 9.02 -14.48 3.52
N TYR A 293 9.25 -13.21 3.20
CA TYR A 293 10.57 -12.62 3.23
C TYR A 293 10.87 -11.98 4.60
N GLY A 294 12.15 -11.96 4.98
CA GLY A 294 12.64 -11.34 6.20
C GLY A 294 12.53 -9.81 6.19
N LEU A 295 13.02 -9.16 7.26
CA LEU A 295 12.92 -7.71 7.42
C LEU A 295 13.62 -6.93 6.30
N GLU A 296 14.86 -7.30 5.97
CA GLU A 296 15.67 -6.62 4.94
C GLU A 296 14.92 -6.52 3.60
N ALA A 297 14.23 -7.60 3.19
CA ALA A 297 13.45 -7.64 1.97
C ALA A 297 12.21 -6.74 2.03
N ARG A 298 11.52 -6.68 3.18
CA ARG A 298 10.37 -5.77 3.35
C ARG A 298 10.81 -4.31 3.31
N LEU A 299 11.93 -3.98 3.95
CA LEU A 299 12.51 -2.64 3.87
C LEU A 299 12.90 -2.30 2.43
N LEU A 300 13.54 -3.23 1.70
CA LEU A 300 13.86 -3.04 0.28
C LEU A 300 12.61 -2.79 -0.57
N PHE A 301 11.50 -3.49 -0.32
CA PHE A 301 10.24 -3.23 -1.01
C PHE A 301 9.72 -1.81 -0.70
N SER A 302 9.76 -1.35 0.55
CA SER A 302 9.37 0.03 0.90
C SER A 302 10.20 1.07 0.14
N GLN A 303 11.52 0.84 0.01
CA GLN A 303 12.40 1.72 -0.77
C GLN A 303 12.04 1.73 -2.27
N GLN A 304 11.74 0.56 -2.84
CA GLN A 304 11.35 0.45 -4.25
C GLN A 304 9.99 1.10 -4.53
N LEU A 305 9.02 0.89 -3.65
CA LEU A 305 7.70 1.50 -3.75
C LEU A 305 7.84 3.03 -3.77
N MET A 306 8.57 3.58 -2.79
CA MET A 306 8.81 5.03 -2.71
C MET A 306 9.49 5.57 -3.97
N HIS A 307 10.52 4.87 -4.46
CA HIS A 307 11.22 5.26 -5.68
C HIS A 307 10.31 5.28 -6.90
N ALA A 308 9.51 4.22 -7.12
CA ALA A 308 8.60 4.12 -8.25
C ALA A 308 7.54 5.22 -8.21
N LEU A 309 6.99 5.51 -7.03
CA LEU A 309 5.99 6.55 -6.84
C LEU A 309 6.52 7.96 -7.13
N ILE A 310 7.72 8.29 -6.63
CA ILE A 310 8.35 9.59 -6.90
C ILE A 310 8.64 9.79 -8.38
N LEU A 311 9.19 8.77 -9.06
CA LEU A 311 9.48 8.87 -10.50
C LEU A 311 8.20 9.13 -11.31
N ASP A 312 7.11 8.47 -10.92
CA ASP A 312 5.82 8.60 -11.58
C ASP A 312 5.15 9.96 -11.30
N ASP A 313 5.27 10.48 -10.08
CA ASP A 313 4.82 11.84 -9.74
C ASP A 313 5.62 12.91 -10.50
N GLN A 314 6.94 12.75 -10.63
CA GLN A 314 7.80 13.64 -11.40
C GLN A 314 7.43 13.64 -12.89
N ALA A 315 7.27 12.45 -13.47
CA ALA A 315 6.86 12.30 -14.87
C ALA A 315 5.51 12.96 -15.16
N ARG A 316 4.59 13.01 -14.18
CA ARG A 316 3.32 13.74 -14.30
C ARG A 316 3.47 15.25 -14.17
N ALA A 317 4.35 15.72 -13.29
CA ALA A 317 4.55 17.16 -13.09
C ALA A 317 5.17 17.85 -14.31
N ASP A 318 5.93 17.10 -15.12
CA ASP A 318 6.59 17.59 -16.32
C ASP A 318 5.68 17.65 -17.57
N ASN A 319 4.47 17.07 -17.52
CA ASN A 319 3.50 17.00 -18.62
C ASN A 319 2.33 17.98 -18.41
#